data_AF-A0A7Y5NLH4-F1
#
_entry.id   AF-A0A7Y5NLH4-F1
#
_cell.length_a   1.000
_cell.length_b   1.000
_cell.length_c   1.000
_cell.angle_alpha   90.00
_cell.angle_beta   90.00
_cell.angle_gamma   90.00
#
_symmetry.space_group_name_H-M   'P 1'
#
loop_
_entity.id
_entity.type
_entity.pdbx_description
1 polymer ?
#
loop_
_entity_poly.entity_id
_entity_poly.type
_entity_poly.pdbx_seq_one_letter_code
_entity_poly.pdbx_strand_id
1 'polypeptide(L)'
;MPEPTSAQSAAQSAAQSAARSALIDQLSALTDLPDVRARAEAAREACTRLRFHEALRRRIPEASAESRVRGARASAALDGAEFPVDLVRELMSGARAWPDELDPGLRTLKGAIAATAESERVVTLVRTAPLQALARLHVAAAAPVVSDERLGRPRIDVEGCTELVDRG
;
A
#
# COMPACT_ATOMS: atom_id res chain seq x y z
N MET A 1 48.35 -9.04 10.40
CA MET A 1 47.38 -10.12 10.18
C MET A 1 45.99 -9.50 10.21
N PRO A 2 45.38 -9.15 9.07
CA PRO A 2 44.00 -8.65 9.06
C PRO A 2 43.04 -9.75 9.56
N GLU A 3 42.06 -9.37 10.37
CA GLU A 3 41.19 -10.30 11.10
C GLU A 3 40.18 -11.02 10.16
N PRO A 4 39.90 -12.33 10.40
CA PRO A 4 39.08 -13.19 9.54
C PRO A 4 37.64 -12.69 9.33
N THR A 5 37.08 -11.91 10.26
CA THR A 5 35.72 -11.35 10.20
C THR A 5 35.53 -10.35 9.04
N SER A 6 36.57 -9.60 8.68
CA SER A 6 36.51 -8.58 7.61
C SER A 6 36.36 -9.21 6.22
N ALA A 7 37.07 -10.31 5.96
CA ALA A 7 36.98 -11.06 4.72
C ALA A 7 35.63 -11.80 4.58
N GLN A 8 35.09 -12.32 5.68
CA GLN A 8 33.76 -12.95 5.71
C GLN A 8 32.61 -11.96 5.44
N SER A 9 32.68 -10.77 6.02
CA SER A 9 31.70 -9.69 5.78
C SER A 9 31.71 -9.23 4.31
N ALA A 10 32.90 -9.07 3.71
CA ALA A 10 33.04 -8.71 2.30
C ALA A 10 32.47 -9.80 1.36
N ALA A 11 32.73 -11.07 1.66
CA ALA A 11 32.19 -12.20 0.90
C ALA A 11 30.65 -12.29 1.00
N GLN A 12 30.08 -12.05 2.19
CA GLN A 12 28.63 -12.01 2.40
C GLN A 12 27.96 -10.86 1.65
N SER A 13 28.56 -9.67 1.66
CA SER A 13 28.06 -8.51 0.91
C SER A 13 28.08 -8.75 -0.61
N ALA A 14 29.15 -9.36 -1.13
CA ALA A 14 29.24 -9.74 -2.55
C ALA A 14 28.18 -10.77 -2.94
N ALA A 15 27.95 -11.80 -2.10
CA ALA A 15 26.91 -12.79 -2.33
C ALA A 15 25.49 -12.18 -2.28
N GLN A 16 25.21 -11.26 -1.35
CA GLN A 16 23.94 -10.52 -1.28
C GLN A 16 23.73 -9.64 -2.52
N SER A 17 24.79 -8.98 -3.01
CA SER A 17 24.73 -8.19 -4.24
C SER A 17 24.43 -9.06 -5.47
N ALA A 18 25.10 -10.20 -5.60
CA ALA A 18 24.86 -11.16 -6.68
C ALA A 18 23.43 -11.73 -6.64
N ALA A 19 22.94 -12.10 -5.46
CA ALA A 19 21.55 -12.56 -5.28
C ALA A 19 20.54 -11.46 -5.63
N ARG A 20 20.82 -10.20 -5.27
CA ARG A 20 19.98 -9.05 -5.64
C ARG A 20 19.97 -8.82 -7.15
N SER A 21 21.12 -8.95 -7.82
CA SER A 21 21.21 -8.84 -9.28
C SER A 21 20.40 -9.94 -9.96
N ALA A 22 20.56 -11.20 -9.54
CA ALA A 22 19.80 -12.32 -10.07
C ALA A 22 18.28 -12.12 -9.89
N LEU A 23 17.85 -11.59 -8.74
CA LEU A 23 16.44 -11.23 -8.51
C LEU A 23 15.97 -10.13 -9.48
N ILE A 24 16.78 -9.09 -9.71
CA ILE A 24 16.43 -8.03 -10.67
C ILE A 24 16.32 -8.59 -12.09
N ASP A 25 17.22 -9.49 -12.49
CA ASP A 25 17.18 -10.14 -13.80
C ASP A 25 15.92 -11.00 -13.97
N GLN A 26 15.54 -11.75 -12.93
CA GLN A 26 14.31 -12.54 -12.89
C GLN A 26 13.06 -11.65 -12.98
N LEU A 27 13.01 -10.55 -12.22
CA LEU A 27 11.91 -9.59 -12.28
C LEU A 27 11.84 -8.92 -13.66
N SER A 28 12.98 -8.61 -14.27
CA SER A 28 13.05 -8.02 -15.62
C SER A 28 12.51 -8.99 -16.67
N ALA A 29 12.88 -10.27 -16.59
CA ALA A 29 12.34 -11.31 -17.47
C ALA A 29 10.82 -11.44 -17.37
N LEU A 30 10.24 -11.32 -16.16
CA LEU A 30 8.79 -11.31 -15.99
C LEU A 30 8.13 -10.08 -16.63
N THR A 31 8.75 -8.90 -16.53
CA THR A 31 8.22 -7.68 -17.17
C THR A 31 8.32 -7.69 -18.69
N ASP A 32 9.19 -8.54 -19.24
CA ASP A 32 9.44 -8.66 -20.68
C ASP A 32 8.48 -9.60 -21.39
N LEU A 33 7.69 -10.39 -20.64
CA LEU A 33 6.64 -11.24 -21.19
C LEU A 33 5.67 -10.39 -22.05
N PRO A 34 5.36 -10.78 -23.30
CA PRO A 34 4.66 -9.90 -24.26
C PRO A 34 3.36 -9.29 -23.73
N ASP A 35 2.50 -10.09 -23.10
CA ASP A 35 1.24 -9.61 -22.55
C ASP A 35 1.44 -8.71 -21.31
N VAL A 36 2.43 -9.01 -20.47
CA VAL A 36 2.77 -8.18 -19.31
C VAL A 36 3.28 -6.82 -19.77
N ARG A 37 4.21 -6.79 -20.73
CA ARG A 37 4.73 -5.57 -21.33
C ARG A 37 3.60 -4.76 -21.96
N ALA A 38 2.76 -5.37 -22.78
CA ALA A 38 1.65 -4.69 -23.44
C ALA A 38 0.68 -4.05 -22.43
N ARG A 39 0.33 -4.76 -21.35
CA ARG A 39 -0.53 -4.23 -20.28
C ARG A 39 0.14 -3.11 -19.49
N ALA A 40 1.44 -3.23 -19.20
CA ALA A 40 2.21 -2.18 -18.54
C ALA A 40 2.28 -0.90 -19.38
N GLU A 41 2.50 -1.01 -20.69
CA GLU A 41 2.49 0.15 -21.58
C GLU A 41 1.10 0.79 -21.68
N ALA A 42 0.03 -0.01 -21.80
CA ALA A 42 -1.32 0.51 -21.80
C ALA A 42 -1.65 1.29 -20.52
N ALA A 43 -1.19 0.80 -19.36
CA ALA A 43 -1.32 1.51 -18.09
C ALA A 43 -0.52 2.82 -18.06
N ARG A 44 0.73 2.83 -18.55
CA ARG A 44 1.54 4.06 -18.65
C ARG A 44 0.91 5.08 -19.59
N GLU A 45 0.37 4.65 -20.71
CA GLU A 45 -0.32 5.53 -21.66
C GLU A 45 -1.59 6.12 -21.02
N ALA A 46 -2.39 5.32 -20.32
CA ALA A 46 -3.56 5.81 -19.59
C ALA A 46 -3.18 6.84 -18.52
N CYS A 47 -2.14 6.59 -17.72
CA CYS A 47 -1.61 7.54 -16.75
C CYS A 47 -1.11 8.83 -17.42
N THR A 48 -0.49 8.72 -18.59
CA THR A 48 -0.01 9.86 -19.36
C THR A 48 -1.18 10.72 -19.87
N ARG A 49 -2.20 10.09 -20.46
CA ARG A 49 -3.44 10.78 -20.86
C ARG A 49 -4.11 11.45 -19.68
N LEU A 50 -4.20 10.79 -18.53
CA LEU A 50 -4.75 11.34 -17.29
C LEU A 50 -3.97 12.59 -16.84
N ARG A 51 -2.63 12.51 -16.83
CA ARG A 51 -1.74 13.62 -16.45
C ARG A 51 -1.93 14.87 -17.32
N PHE A 52 -2.18 14.67 -18.61
CA PHE A 52 -2.38 15.76 -19.58
C PHE A 52 -3.86 16.09 -19.85
N HIS A 53 -4.80 15.52 -19.07
CA HIS A 53 -6.23 15.75 -19.29
C HIS A 53 -6.64 17.16 -18.87
N GLU A 54 -6.97 18.01 -19.84
CA GLU A 54 -7.24 19.44 -19.64
C GLU A 54 -8.28 19.76 -18.54
N ALA A 55 -9.42 19.07 -18.55
CA ALA A 55 -10.46 19.32 -17.54
C ALA A 55 -10.02 18.95 -16.11
N LEU A 56 -9.24 17.87 -15.94
CA LEU A 56 -8.77 17.42 -14.63
C LEU A 56 -7.64 18.31 -14.12
N ARG A 57 -6.78 18.80 -15.02
CA ARG A 57 -5.71 19.75 -14.67
C ARG A 57 -6.24 21.05 -14.07
N ARG A 58 -7.44 21.49 -14.46
CA ARG A 58 -8.10 22.67 -13.88
C ARG A 58 -8.73 22.42 -12.51
N ARG A 59 -8.89 21.15 -12.12
CA ARG A 59 -9.58 20.71 -10.90
C ARG A 59 -8.80 19.61 -10.17
N ILE A 60 -7.47 19.74 -10.15
CA ILE A 60 -6.57 18.73 -9.57
C ILE A 60 -6.93 18.44 -8.11
N PRO A 61 -7.20 19.44 -7.24
CA PRO A 61 -7.57 19.16 -5.85
C PRO A 61 -8.83 18.30 -5.74
N GLU A 62 -9.88 18.62 -6.49
CA GLU A 62 -11.16 17.90 -6.47
C GLU A 62 -11.04 16.50 -7.06
N ALA A 63 -10.34 16.37 -8.19
CA ALA A 63 -10.09 15.08 -8.83
C ALA A 63 -9.25 14.17 -7.93
N SER A 64 -8.26 14.72 -7.24
CA SER A 64 -7.44 13.97 -6.28
C SER A 64 -8.26 13.55 -5.06
N ALA A 65 -9.11 14.43 -4.53
CA ALA A 65 -9.99 14.11 -3.41
C ALA A 65 -10.97 12.98 -3.77
N GLU A 66 -11.64 13.07 -4.91
CA GLU A 66 -12.56 12.03 -5.39
C GLU A 66 -11.82 10.72 -5.70
N SER A 67 -10.59 10.78 -6.24
CA SER A 67 -9.75 9.59 -6.45
C SER A 67 -9.45 8.88 -5.13
N ARG A 68 -9.13 9.62 -4.06
CA ARG A 68 -8.90 9.04 -2.72
C ARG A 68 -10.15 8.40 -2.15
N VAL A 69 -11.32 9.01 -2.31
CA VAL A 69 -12.61 8.42 -1.89
C VAL A 69 -12.83 7.08 -2.58
N ARG A 70 -12.60 7.02 -3.90
CA ARG A 70 -12.75 5.78 -4.67
C ARG A 70 -11.70 4.74 -4.32
N GLY A 71 -10.46 5.16 -4.08
CA GLY A 71 -9.37 4.30 -3.62
C GLY A 71 -9.67 3.67 -2.27
N ALA A 72 -10.07 4.46 -1.27
CA ALA A 72 -10.45 3.96 0.05
C ALA A 72 -11.62 2.97 -0.02
N ARG A 73 -12.66 3.29 -0.82
CA ARG A 73 -13.79 2.39 -1.07
C ARG A 73 -13.34 1.07 -1.69
N ALA A 74 -12.48 1.12 -2.71
CA ALA A 74 -12.00 -0.08 -3.39
C ALA A 74 -11.14 -0.95 -2.46
N SER A 75 -10.25 -0.34 -1.67
CA SER A 75 -9.46 -1.06 -0.66
C SER A 75 -10.33 -1.72 0.39
N ALA A 76 -11.36 -1.03 0.90
CA ALA A 76 -12.31 -1.62 1.84
C ALA A 76 -13.09 -2.80 1.21
N ALA A 77 -13.48 -2.69 -0.07
CA ALA A 77 -14.16 -3.77 -0.78
C ALA A 77 -13.26 -5.00 -0.99
N LEU A 78 -11.95 -4.80 -1.23
CA LEU A 78 -10.97 -5.91 -1.26
C LEU A 78 -10.87 -6.63 0.09
N ASP A 79 -11.22 -5.95 1.18
CA ASP A 79 -11.33 -6.50 2.54
C ASP A 79 -12.79 -6.84 2.91
N GLY A 80 -13.70 -6.88 1.93
CA GLY A 80 -15.07 -7.41 2.07
C GLY A 80 -16.07 -6.41 2.63
N ALA A 81 -15.64 -5.17 2.80
CA ALA A 81 -16.45 -4.08 3.29
C ALA A 81 -16.92 -3.18 2.13
N GLU A 82 -18.02 -3.58 1.50
CA GLU A 82 -18.61 -2.84 0.38
C GLU A 82 -19.58 -1.75 0.86
N PHE A 83 -19.30 -0.51 0.49
CA PHE A 83 -20.13 0.64 0.82
C PHE A 83 -20.41 1.52 -0.41
N PRO A 84 -21.55 2.26 -0.44
CA PRO A 84 -21.81 3.29 -1.44
C PRO A 84 -20.73 4.37 -1.42
N VAL A 85 -20.33 4.87 -2.60
CA VAL A 85 -19.28 5.91 -2.70
C VAL A 85 -19.68 7.21 -1.98
N ASP A 86 -20.97 7.54 -1.97
CA ASP A 86 -21.48 8.75 -1.30
C ASP A 86 -21.30 8.67 0.21
N LEU A 87 -21.54 7.50 0.83
CA LEU A 87 -21.27 7.27 2.24
C LEU A 87 -19.78 7.45 2.57
N VAL A 88 -18.90 6.85 1.75
CA VAL A 88 -17.44 6.99 1.93
C VAL A 88 -17.02 8.46 1.80
N ARG A 89 -17.59 9.19 0.84
CA ARG A 89 -17.33 10.62 0.64
C ARG A 89 -17.75 11.44 1.86
N GLU A 90 -18.93 11.20 2.41
CA GLU A 90 -19.45 11.90 3.59
C GLU A 90 -18.61 11.64 4.85
N LEU A 91 -18.17 10.39 5.05
CA LEU A 91 -17.30 10.04 6.19
C LEU A 91 -15.91 10.67 6.04
N MET A 92 -15.34 10.69 4.84
CA MET A 92 -14.02 11.29 4.58
C MET A 92 -14.04 12.82 4.65
N SER A 93 -15.15 13.47 4.25
CA SER A 93 -15.29 14.93 4.34
C SER A 93 -15.69 15.42 5.73
N GLY A 94 -16.11 14.51 6.62
CA GLY A 94 -16.67 14.84 7.93
C GLY A 94 -18.12 15.36 7.86
N ALA A 95 -18.77 15.32 6.69
CA ALA A 95 -20.19 15.63 6.54
C ALA A 95 -21.09 14.63 7.28
N ARG A 96 -20.58 13.40 7.50
CA ARG A 96 -21.19 12.39 8.36
C ARG A 96 -20.21 12.01 9.47
N ALA A 97 -20.70 12.04 10.71
CA ALA A 97 -19.95 11.51 11.85
C ALA A 97 -19.89 9.98 11.79
N TRP A 98 -18.79 9.42 12.27
CA TRP A 98 -18.71 7.98 12.53
C TRP A 98 -19.70 7.62 13.65
N PRO A 99 -20.36 6.46 13.59
CA PRO A 99 -21.10 5.91 14.73
C PRO A 99 -20.18 5.70 15.93
N ASP A 100 -20.73 5.78 17.14
CA ASP A 100 -19.97 5.54 18.38
C ASP A 100 -19.44 4.10 18.44
N GLU A 101 -20.25 3.13 17.98
CA GLU A 101 -19.86 1.73 17.84
C GLU A 101 -19.69 1.37 16.36
N LEU A 102 -18.50 0.87 16.01
CA LEU A 102 -18.19 0.48 14.63
C LEU A 102 -18.37 -1.02 14.45
N ASP A 103 -19.33 -1.39 13.60
CA ASP A 103 -19.43 -2.76 13.11
C ASP A 103 -18.13 -3.18 12.37
N PRO A 104 -17.89 -4.49 12.14
CA PRO A 104 -16.69 -4.95 11.47
C PRO A 104 -16.43 -4.30 10.09
N GLY A 105 -17.47 -4.06 9.29
CA GLY A 105 -17.34 -3.44 7.97
C GLY A 105 -16.89 -1.97 8.07
N LEU A 106 -17.49 -1.21 8.99
CA LEU A 106 -17.10 0.18 9.24
C LEU A 106 -15.68 0.29 9.83
N ARG A 107 -15.23 -0.68 10.63
CA ARG A 107 -13.82 -0.73 11.09
C ARG A 107 -12.86 -0.92 9.93
N THR A 108 -13.15 -1.86 9.02
CA THR A 108 -12.38 -2.06 7.79
C THR A 108 -12.37 -0.80 6.91
N LEU A 109 -13.52 -0.17 6.69
CA LEU A 109 -13.61 1.07 5.91
C LEU A 109 -12.79 2.20 6.56
N LYS A 110 -12.87 2.36 7.89
CA LYS A 110 -12.10 3.36 8.64
C LYS A 110 -10.59 3.15 8.46
N GLY A 111 -10.15 1.89 8.50
CA GLY A 111 -8.78 1.49 8.24
C GLY A 111 -8.34 1.82 6.82
N ALA A 112 -9.15 1.48 5.81
CA ALA A 112 -8.88 1.78 4.41
C ALA A 112 -8.78 3.30 4.13
N ILE A 113 -9.66 4.11 4.75
CA ILE A 113 -9.62 5.57 4.69
C ILE A 113 -8.33 6.10 5.32
N ALA A 114 -7.97 5.62 6.53
CA ALA A 114 -6.77 6.04 7.23
C ALA A 114 -5.49 5.67 6.46
N ALA A 115 -5.41 4.45 5.90
CA ALA A 115 -4.30 4.02 5.06
C ALA A 115 -4.18 4.84 3.77
N THR A 116 -5.32 5.19 3.14
CA THR A 116 -5.34 6.06 1.96
C THR A 116 -4.77 7.43 2.29
N ALA A 117 -5.15 8.03 3.42
CA ALA A 117 -4.58 9.30 3.88
C ALA A 117 -3.09 9.18 4.24
N GLU A 118 -2.69 8.06 4.85
CA GLU A 118 -1.30 7.84 5.26
C GLU A 118 -0.36 7.61 4.08
N SER A 119 -0.86 7.06 2.96
CA SER A 119 -0.10 6.84 1.72
C SER A 119 0.59 8.11 1.20
N GLU A 120 -0.05 9.27 1.38
CA GLU A 120 0.50 10.57 0.98
C GLU A 120 1.70 10.97 1.83
N ARG A 121 1.71 10.57 3.10
CA ARG A 121 2.78 10.93 4.04
C ARG A 121 3.98 10.01 3.89
N VAL A 122 3.75 8.72 3.61
CA VAL A 122 4.84 7.73 3.53
C VAL A 122 5.57 7.75 2.19
N VAL A 123 5.06 8.43 1.16
CA VAL A 123 5.70 8.51 -0.16
C VAL A 123 7.12 9.07 -0.12
N THR A 124 7.39 10.01 0.78
CA THR A 124 8.73 10.60 0.97
C THR A 124 9.65 9.68 1.77
N LEU A 125 9.07 8.83 2.63
CA LEU A 125 9.77 7.94 3.54
C LEU A 125 10.16 6.61 2.89
N VAL A 126 9.36 6.11 1.96
CA VAL A 126 9.52 4.75 1.42
C VAL A 126 10.91 4.50 0.80
N ARG A 127 11.56 5.54 0.26
CA ARG A 127 12.89 5.44 -0.35
C ARG A 127 14.02 5.36 0.67
N THR A 128 13.85 5.96 1.85
CA THR A 128 14.91 6.09 2.86
C THR A 128 14.69 5.17 4.06
N ALA A 129 13.44 4.94 4.44
CA ALA A 129 13.05 4.04 5.52
C ALA A 129 11.80 3.21 5.14
N PRO A 130 11.92 2.26 4.19
CA PRO A 130 10.80 1.47 3.70
C PRO A 130 10.08 0.68 4.81
N LEU A 131 10.81 0.15 5.78
CA LEU A 131 10.21 -0.58 6.90
C LEU A 131 9.36 0.34 7.80
N GLN A 132 9.79 1.59 8.01
CA GLN A 132 8.99 2.57 8.75
C GLN A 132 7.75 3.00 7.97
N ALA A 133 7.87 3.14 6.64
CA ALA A 133 6.71 3.41 5.78
C ALA A 133 5.66 2.29 5.88
N LEU A 134 6.10 1.02 5.83
CA LEU A 134 5.22 -0.14 6.00
C LEU A 134 4.59 -0.19 7.40
N ALA A 135 5.38 0.07 8.45
CA ALA A 135 4.88 0.12 9.82
C ALA A 135 3.77 1.18 9.96
N ARG A 136 3.98 2.40 9.44
CA ARG A 136 2.99 3.48 9.49
C ARG A 136 1.71 3.16 8.73
N LEU A 137 1.84 2.59 7.52
CA LEU A 137 0.68 2.11 6.75
C LEU A 137 -0.09 1.03 7.51
N HIS A 138 0.62 0.09 8.15
CA HIS A 138 -0.02 -0.94 8.97
C HIS A 138 -0.77 -0.31 10.15
N VAL A 139 -0.15 0.61 10.90
CA VAL A 139 -0.85 1.28 12.02
C VAL A 139 -2.12 1.96 11.52
N ALA A 140 -2.03 2.72 10.43
CA ALA A 140 -3.19 3.42 9.87
C ALA A 140 -4.31 2.46 9.43
N ALA A 141 -3.97 1.39 8.72
CA ALA A 141 -4.94 0.42 8.22
C ALA A 141 -5.56 -0.44 9.33
N ALA A 142 -4.76 -0.87 10.30
CA ALA A 142 -5.13 -1.95 11.21
C ALA A 142 -5.58 -1.49 12.59
N ALA A 143 -5.29 -0.24 13.01
CA ALA A 143 -5.70 0.27 14.31
C ALA A 143 -7.21 0.07 14.62
N PRO A 144 -8.14 0.12 13.65
CA PRO A 144 -9.54 -0.17 13.95
C PRO A 144 -9.85 -1.66 14.14
N VAL A 145 -9.00 -2.59 13.70
CA VAL A 145 -9.32 -4.03 13.55
C VAL A 145 -8.41 -4.98 14.33
N VAL A 146 -7.22 -4.56 14.77
CA VAL A 146 -6.31 -5.38 15.60
C VAL A 146 -5.96 -4.68 16.91
N SER A 147 -5.43 -5.43 17.88
CA SER A 147 -4.97 -4.87 19.15
C SER A 147 -3.66 -4.09 19.00
N ASP A 148 -3.44 -3.15 19.91
CA ASP A 148 -2.32 -2.21 19.87
C ASP A 148 -0.95 -2.90 19.90
N GLU A 149 -0.83 -4.05 20.59
CA GLU A 149 0.41 -4.82 20.71
C GLU A 149 0.87 -5.44 19.38
N ARG A 150 -0.01 -5.48 18.38
CA ARG A 150 0.25 -6.04 17.04
C ARG A 150 0.54 -4.98 15.98
N LEU A 151 0.33 -3.69 16.29
CA LEU A 151 0.42 -2.61 15.31
C LEU A 151 1.86 -2.28 14.92
N GLY A 152 2.09 -2.07 13.62
CA GLY A 152 3.31 -1.45 13.11
C GLY A 152 4.58 -2.31 13.21
N ARG A 153 4.45 -3.61 13.48
CA ARG A 153 5.58 -4.55 13.54
C ARG A 153 5.33 -5.78 12.67
N PRO A 154 6.40 -6.48 12.22
CA PRO A 154 6.26 -7.80 11.66
C PRO A 154 5.62 -8.77 12.65
N ARG A 155 4.92 -9.76 12.11
CA ARG A 155 4.46 -10.91 12.89
C ARG A 155 5.63 -11.80 13.30
N ILE A 156 5.49 -12.48 14.43
CA ILE A 156 6.42 -13.53 14.87
C ILE A 156 5.86 -14.91 14.49
N ASP A 157 6.70 -15.94 14.47
CA ASP A 157 6.36 -17.28 13.93
C ASP A 157 5.11 -17.94 14.56
N VAL A 158 4.74 -17.54 15.78
CA VAL A 158 3.55 -18.05 16.49
C VAL A 158 2.26 -17.30 16.14
N GLU A 159 2.34 -16.18 15.41
CA GLU A 159 1.20 -15.35 15.02
C GLU A 159 0.74 -15.70 13.59
N GLY A 160 -0.47 -16.24 13.47
CA GLY A 160 -1.10 -16.52 12.17
C GLY A 160 -1.54 -15.26 11.43
N CYS A 161 -1.79 -15.41 10.12
CA CYS A 161 -2.51 -14.44 9.30
C CYS A 161 -3.93 -14.95 9.03
N THR A 162 -4.91 -14.45 9.77
CA THR A 162 -6.32 -14.86 9.62
C THR A 162 -7.11 -13.94 8.68
N GLU A 163 -6.53 -12.80 8.32
CA GLU A 163 -7.18 -11.74 7.54
C GLU A 163 -7.14 -11.99 6.02
N LEU A 164 -6.22 -12.84 5.55
CA LEU A 164 -6.02 -13.15 4.12
C LEU A 164 -6.56 -14.53 3.70
N VAL A 165 -7.09 -15.33 4.63
CA VAL A 165 -7.43 -16.75 4.37
C VAL A 165 -8.79 -16.94 3.67
N ASP A 166 -9.63 -15.91 3.65
CA ASP A 166 -10.99 -15.96 3.07
C ASP A 166 -11.12 -15.29 1.69
N ARG A 167 -10.03 -15.20 0.93
CA ARG A 167 -10.04 -14.72 -0.47
C ARG A 167 -9.74 -15.88 -1.41
N GLY A 168 -10.74 -16.75 -1.58
CA GLY A 168 -10.77 -17.75 -2.64
C GLY A 168 -10.77 -17.13 -4.03
#